data_AF-A0A170YWI6-F1
#
_entry.id   AF-A0A170YWI6-F1
#
_cell.length_a   1.000
_cell.length_b   1.000
_cell.length_c   1.000
_cell.angle_alpha   90.00
_cell.angle_beta   90.00
_cell.angle_gamma   90.00
#
_symmetry.space_group_name_H-M   'P 1'
#
loop_
_entity.id
_entity.type
_entity.pdbx_description
1 polymer ?
#
loop_
_entity_poly.entity_id
_entity_poly.type
_entity_poly.pdbx_seq_one_letter_code
_entity_poly.pdbx_strand_id
1 'polypeptide(L)'
;GDPNIRLPRLEPLLLERVEIHPSGNGGSINMKLVCYKCQVAGLSRAKLLDIKLDLNKKHIDIRLSIPRLMVTGKYDVSGKVLVFPITGKGISNITLTDLDVNAGLDWKLV
;
A
#
# COMPACT_ATOMS: atom_id res chain seq x y z
N GLY A 1 -15.85 4.88 7.57
CA GLY A 1 -15.00 5.55 8.57
C GLY A 1 -15.90 5.98 9.69
N ASP A 2 -15.53 5.67 10.92
CA ASP A 2 -16.28 6.01 12.11
C ASP A 2 -15.35 6.75 13.09
N PRO A 3 -15.49 8.08 13.22
CA PRO A 3 -14.66 8.88 14.10
C PRO A 3 -14.73 8.45 15.57
N ASN A 4 -15.85 7.89 16.04
CA ASN A 4 -16.05 7.53 17.44
C ASN A 4 -15.10 6.41 17.87
N ILE A 5 -14.76 5.53 16.94
CA ILE A 5 -13.80 4.43 17.15
C ILE A 5 -12.45 4.70 16.46
N ARG A 6 -12.18 5.96 16.07
CA ARG A 6 -10.95 6.36 15.36
C ARG A 6 -10.70 5.59 14.07
N LEU A 7 -11.76 5.11 13.41
CA LEU A 7 -11.66 4.42 12.13
C LEU A 7 -11.59 5.46 11.01
N PRO A 8 -10.45 5.56 10.27
CA PRO A 8 -10.32 6.53 9.19
C PRO A 8 -11.33 6.26 8.06
N ARG A 9 -11.51 7.25 7.19
CA ARG A 9 -12.19 7.01 5.91
C ARG A 9 -11.29 6.10 5.08
N LEU A 10 -11.88 5.04 4.52
CA LEU A 10 -11.18 4.08 3.65
C LEU A 10 -11.44 4.35 2.16
N GLU A 11 -12.40 5.23 1.85
CA GLU A 11 -12.80 5.55 0.48
C GLU A 11 -13.04 7.07 0.34
N PRO A 12 -12.07 7.84 -0.18
CA PRO A 12 -10.67 7.44 -0.33
C PRO A 12 -9.94 7.43 1.03
N LEU A 13 -8.98 6.51 1.19
CA LEU A 13 -8.02 6.53 2.29
C LEU A 13 -6.94 7.57 2.01
N LEU A 14 -6.76 8.51 2.94
CA LEU A 14 -5.70 9.53 2.85
C LEU A 14 -4.43 9.04 3.55
N LEU A 15 -3.34 8.96 2.82
CA LEU A 15 -2.00 8.73 3.33
C LEU A 15 -1.17 10.02 3.17
N GLU A 16 -0.79 10.64 4.28
CA GLU A 16 -0.07 11.91 4.26
C GLU A 16 1.31 11.80 3.59
N ARG A 17 2.01 10.70 3.86
CA ARG A 17 3.34 10.43 3.32
C ARG A 17 3.59 8.93 3.22
N VAL A 18 4.06 8.49 2.06
CA VAL A 18 4.53 7.12 1.81
C VAL A 18 5.94 7.21 1.27
N GLU A 19 6.87 6.49 1.87
CA GLU A 19 8.26 6.41 1.38
C GLU A 19 8.55 4.98 0.96
N ILE A 20 9.05 4.84 -0.27
CA ILE A 20 9.60 3.61 -0.80
C ILE A 20 11.10 3.83 -0.94
N HIS A 21 11.86 3.06 -0.18
CA HIS A 21 13.31 3.07 -0.23
C HIS A 21 13.82 1.93 -1.11
N PRO A 22 15.05 2.04 -1.65
CA PRO A 22 15.69 0.94 -2.34
C PRO A 22 15.75 -0.30 -1.44
N SER A 23 15.35 -1.46 -1.96
CA SER A 23 15.63 -2.74 -1.31
C SER A 23 17.14 -2.97 -1.41
N GLY A 24 17.81 -3.12 -0.26
CA GLY A 24 19.27 -3.09 -0.10
C GLY A 24 20.08 -4.21 -0.77
N ASN A 25 19.52 -4.95 -1.72
CA ASN A 25 20.17 -6.12 -2.32
C ASN A 25 20.39 -5.93 -3.82
N GLY A 26 21.41 -5.16 -4.21
CA GLY A 26 22.07 -5.25 -5.53
C GLY A 26 21.20 -5.15 -6.81
N GLY A 27 19.93 -4.80 -6.69
CA GLY A 27 18.99 -4.78 -7.80
C GLY A 27 19.21 -3.61 -8.75
N SER A 28 18.76 -3.78 -10.00
CA SER A 28 18.87 -2.78 -11.08
C SER A 28 18.16 -1.44 -10.81
N ILE A 29 17.47 -1.29 -9.67
CA ILE A 29 16.68 -0.12 -9.30
C ILE A 29 17.14 0.33 -7.90
N ASN A 30 17.89 1.44 -7.86
CA ASN A 30 18.22 2.13 -6.61
C ASN A 30 17.49 3.48 -6.63
N MET A 31 16.24 3.48 -6.17
CA MET A 31 15.35 4.62 -6.26
C MET A 31 14.66 4.87 -4.93
N LYS A 32 14.68 6.13 -4.49
CA LYS A 32 13.82 6.66 -3.44
C LYS A 32 12.60 7.29 -4.09
N LEU A 33 11.42 6.83 -3.71
CA LEU A 33 10.14 7.44 -4.09
C LEU A 33 9.41 7.90 -2.83
N VAL A 34 9.09 9.18 -2.77
CA VAL A 34 8.24 9.74 -1.72
C VAL A 34 6.95 10.21 -2.35
N CYS A 35 5.83 9.73 -1.83
CA CYS A 35 4.51 10.18 -2.23
C CYS A 35 3.86 10.95 -1.08
N TYR A 36 3.19 12.06 -1.40
CA TYR A 36 2.55 12.95 -0.44
C TYR A 36 1.06 13.11 -0.73
N LYS A 37 0.25 13.21 0.33
CA LYS A 37 -1.20 13.42 0.27
C LYS A 37 -1.87 12.45 -0.71
N CYS A 38 -1.51 11.18 -0.60
CA CYS A 38 -2.04 10.13 -1.46
C CYS A 38 -3.48 9.81 -1.09
N GLN A 39 -4.38 9.94 -2.05
CA GLN A 39 -5.73 9.43 -1.97
C GLN A 39 -5.76 8.05 -2.60
N VAL A 40 -6.06 7.04 -1.78
CA VAL A 40 -6.21 5.64 -2.19
C VAL A 40 -7.70 5.35 -2.31
N ALA A 41 -8.16 5.08 -3.52
CA ALA A 41 -9.55 4.78 -3.85
C ALA A 41 -9.69 3.35 -4.39
N GLY A 42 -10.83 2.71 -4.14
CA GLY A 42 -11.15 1.35 -4.57
C GLY A 42 -11.02 0.27 -3.49
N LEU A 43 -10.58 0.62 -2.27
CA LEU A 43 -10.52 -0.31 -1.13
C LEU A 43 -11.90 -0.87 -0.77
N SER A 44 -12.96 -0.08 -0.95
CA SER A 44 -14.35 -0.52 -0.74
C SER A 44 -14.80 -1.65 -1.69
N ARG A 45 -14.07 -1.87 -2.79
CA ARG A 45 -14.36 -2.94 -3.77
C ARG A 45 -13.58 -4.23 -3.49
N ALA A 46 -12.85 -4.30 -2.39
CA ALA A 46 -12.17 -5.51 -1.97
C ALA A 46 -13.17 -6.65 -1.77
N LYS A 47 -12.87 -7.81 -2.36
CA LYS A 47 -13.60 -9.05 -2.19
C LYS A 47 -12.79 -9.98 -1.30
N LEU A 48 -13.40 -10.48 -0.24
CA LEU A 48 -12.80 -11.52 0.56
C LEU A 48 -12.77 -12.83 -0.22
N LEU A 49 -11.58 -13.42 -0.34
CA LEU A 49 -11.39 -14.72 -0.99
C LEU A 49 -11.27 -15.85 0.03
N ASP A 50 -10.51 -15.62 1.11
CA ASP A 50 -10.24 -16.64 2.13
C ASP A 50 -9.90 -15.99 3.48
N ILE A 51 -10.21 -16.68 4.58
CA ILE A 51 -9.77 -16.34 5.94
C ILE A 51 -9.33 -17.63 6.63
N LYS A 52 -8.11 -17.64 7.15
CA LYS A 52 -7.61 -18.73 8.00
C LYS A 52 -7.29 -18.20 9.38
N LEU A 53 -7.90 -18.82 10.39
CA LEU A 53 -7.71 -18.48 11.79
C LEU A 53 -6.92 -19.61 12.47
N ASP A 54 -5.72 -19.31 12.95
CA ASP A 54 -4.94 -20.20 13.80
C ASP A 54 -4.92 -19.65 15.23
N LEU A 55 -5.78 -20.20 16.09
CA LEU A 55 -5.87 -19.80 17.49
C LEU A 55 -4.63 -20.20 18.31
N ASN A 56 -3.94 -21.28 17.92
CA ASN A 56 -2.74 -21.73 18.61
C ASN A 56 -1.58 -20.75 18.37
N LYS A 57 -1.43 -20.30 17.12
CA LYS A 57 -0.44 -19.27 16.75
C LYS A 57 -0.92 -17.85 17.02
N LYS A 58 -2.20 -17.66 17.33
CA LYS A 58 -2.86 -16.36 17.45
C LYS A 58 -2.63 -15.52 16.18
N HIS A 59 -2.87 -16.17 15.03
CA HIS A 59 -2.64 -15.62 13.71
C HIS A 59 -3.89 -15.72 12.84
N ILE A 60 -4.17 -14.67 12.08
CA ILE A 60 -5.22 -14.62 11.05
C ILE A 60 -4.56 -14.29 9.72
N ASP A 61 -4.74 -15.16 8.73
CA ASP A 61 -4.44 -14.86 7.34
C ASP A 61 -5.74 -14.48 6.62
N ILE A 62 -5.71 -13.38 5.87
CA ILE A 62 -6.81 -12.87 5.07
C ILE A 62 -6.34 -12.74 3.63
N ARG A 63 -7.08 -13.32 2.69
CA ARG A 63 -6.86 -13.13 1.26
C ARG A 63 -7.97 -12.27 0.66
N LEU A 64 -7.57 -11.19 -0.01
CA LEU A 64 -8.47 -10.22 -0.62
C LEU A 64 -8.14 -10.06 -2.11
N SER A 65 -9.16 -9.90 -2.94
CA SER A 65 -9.03 -9.45 -4.32
C SER A 65 -9.57 -8.04 -4.47
N ILE A 66 -8.80 -7.14 -5.07
CA ILE A 66 -9.22 -5.76 -5.35
C ILE A 66 -9.17 -5.54 -6.87
N PRO A 67 -10.33 -5.46 -7.56
CA PRO A 67 -10.36 -5.38 -9.03
C PRO A 67 -9.65 -4.13 -9.58
N ARG A 68 -9.74 -3.01 -8.86
CA ARG A 68 -9.11 -1.74 -9.25
C ARG A 68 -8.84 -0.90 -8.02
N LEU A 69 -7.57 -0.54 -7.82
CA LEU A 69 -7.10 0.39 -6.81
C LEU A 69 -6.42 1.58 -7.48
N MET A 70 -6.78 2.79 -7.10
CA MET A 70 -6.19 4.01 -7.65
C MET A 70 -5.53 4.81 -6.53
N VAL A 71 -4.30 5.24 -6.75
CA VAL A 71 -3.54 6.09 -5.83
C VAL A 71 -3.18 7.36 -6.56
N THR A 72 -3.77 8.48 -6.16
CA THR A 72 -3.47 9.80 -6.70
C THR A 72 -2.80 10.66 -5.65
N GLY A 73 -1.73 11.38 -5.99
CA GLY A 73 -1.03 12.23 -5.05
C GLY A 73 0.09 13.01 -5.71
N LYS A 74 1.01 13.53 -4.90
CA LYS A 74 2.26 14.13 -5.39
C LYS A 74 3.40 13.15 -5.20
N TYR A 75 4.33 13.09 -6.14
CA TYR A 75 5.53 12.28 -6.03
C TYR A 75 6.80 13.14 -6.06
N ASP A 76 7.82 12.65 -5.38
CA ASP A 76 9.21 13.11 -5.46
C ASP A 76 10.09 11.87 -5.58
N VAL A 77 10.71 11.69 -6.74
CA VAL A 77 11.54 10.54 -7.06
C VAL A 77 12.98 10.98 -7.27
N SER A 78 13.92 10.24 -6.68
CA SER A 78 15.34 10.42 -6.91
C SER A 78 16.08 9.09 -6.84
N GLY A 79 17.06 8.90 -7.70
CA GLY A 79 17.90 7.71 -7.71
C GLY A 79 18.41 7.37 -9.09
N LYS A 80 18.62 6.08 -9.34
CA LYS A 80 19.09 5.57 -10.61
C LYS A 80 18.43 4.24 -10.97
N VAL A 81 18.19 4.06 -12.26
CA VAL A 81 17.89 2.77 -12.86
C VAL A 81 19.12 2.36 -13.64
N LEU A 82 19.79 1.29 -13.20
CA LEU A 82 21.12 0.89 -13.65
C LEU A 82 22.13 2.06 -13.52
N VAL A 83 22.53 2.65 -14.65
CA VAL A 83 23.44 3.80 -14.74
C VAL A 83 22.72 5.12 -14.98
N PHE A 84 21.43 5.10 -15.30
CA PHE A 84 20.68 6.31 -15.66
C PHE A 84 20.13 6.99 -14.41
N PRO A 85 20.50 8.26 -14.12
CA PRO A 85 19.91 9.01 -13.04
C PRO A 85 18.45 9.34 -13.38
N ILE A 86 17.56 9.15 -12.41
CA ILE A 86 16.15 9.54 -12.50
C ILE A 86 15.85 10.50 -11.37
N THR A 87 15.35 11.68 -11.73
CA THR A 87 14.78 12.65 -10.81
C THR A 87 13.47 13.17 -11.38
N GLY A 88 12.51 13.47 -10.50
CA GLY A 88 11.24 14.03 -10.94
C GLY A 88 10.34 14.37 -9.78
N LYS A 89 9.56 15.44 -9.94
CA LYS A 89 8.53 15.84 -8.99
C LYS A 89 7.28 16.22 -9.76
N GLY A 90 6.12 15.80 -9.26
CA GLY A 90 4.88 16.09 -9.95
C GLY A 90 3.67 15.45 -9.30
N ILE A 91 2.61 15.35 -10.10
CA ILE A 91 1.36 14.66 -9.72
C ILE A 91 1.45 13.23 -10.26
N SER A 92 1.15 12.25 -9.42
CA SER A 92 1.07 10.85 -9.80
C SER A 92 -0.38 10.37 -9.79
N ASN A 93 -0.69 9.50 -10.75
CA ASN A 93 -1.87 8.64 -10.74
C ASN A 93 -1.39 7.21 -11.01
N ILE A 94 -1.47 6.38 -9.99
CA ILE A 94 -1.10 4.97 -10.05
C ILE A 94 -2.39 4.17 -10.04
N THR A 95 -2.61 3.38 -11.09
CA THR A 95 -3.74 2.45 -11.17
C THR A 95 -3.21 1.03 -11.11
N LEU A 96 -3.70 0.26 -10.15
CA LEU A 96 -3.43 -1.17 -10.01
C LEU A 96 -4.74 -1.91 -10.30
N THR A 97 -4.68 -2.93 -11.15
CA THR A 97 -5.83 -3.78 -11.50
C THR A 97 -5.56 -5.21 -11.07
N ASP A 98 -6.63 -5.94 -10.79
CA ASP A 98 -6.59 -7.38 -10.47
C ASP A 98 -5.60 -7.72 -9.34
N LEU A 99 -5.61 -6.89 -8.28
CA LEU A 99 -4.73 -7.07 -7.13
C LEU A 99 -5.19 -8.27 -6.30
N ASP A 100 -4.25 -9.14 -5.98
CA ASP A 100 -4.38 -10.20 -4.96
C ASP A 100 -3.53 -9.81 -3.74
N VAL A 101 -4.18 -9.73 -2.58
CA VAL A 101 -3.58 -9.23 -1.34
C VAL A 101 -3.72 -10.30 -0.26
N ASN A 102 -2.57 -10.75 0.27
CA ASN A 102 -2.52 -11.56 1.47
C ASN A 102 -2.10 -10.68 2.65
N ALA A 103 -2.90 -10.68 3.71
CA ALA A 103 -2.64 -9.93 4.93
C ALA A 103 -2.67 -10.87 6.15
N GLY A 104 -1.56 -10.89 6.90
CA GLY A 104 -1.44 -11.62 8.16
C GLY A 104 -1.59 -10.69 9.36
N LEU A 105 -2.30 -11.14 10.40
CA LEU A 105 -2.53 -10.40 11.64
C LEU A 105 -2.24 -11.29 12.84
N ASP A 106 -1.26 -10.89 13.66
CA ASP A 106 -0.94 -11.53 14.93
C ASP A 106 -1.60 -10.78 16.11
N TRP A 107 -2.13 -11.51 17.10
CA TRP A 107 -2.63 -10.91 18.35
C TRP A 107 -2.12 -11.61 19.62
N LYS A 108 -2.29 -10.93 20.74
CA LYS A 108 -2.05 -11.48 22.09
C LYS A 108 -3.33 -11.33 22.91
N LEU A 109 -3.77 -12.40 23.56
CA LEU A 109 -4.76 -12.29 24.64
C LEU A 109 -4.05 -11.73 25.88
N VAL A 110 -4.63 -10.67 26.44
CA VAL A 110 -4.31 -10.13 27.76
C VAL A 110 -5.14 -10.88 28.79
#